data_AF-A0A7K2E9M8-F1
#
_entry.id   AF-A0A7K2E9M8-F1
#
_cell.length_a   1.000
_cell.length_b   1.000
_cell.length_c   1.000
_cell.angle_alpha   90.00
_cell.angle_beta   90.00
_cell.angle_gamma   90.00
#
_symmetry.space_group_name_H-M   'P 1'
#
loop_
_entity.id
_entity.type
_entity.pdbx_description
1 polymer ?
#
loop_
_entity_poly.entity_id
_entity_poly.type
_entity_poly.pdbx_seq_one_letter_code
_entity_poly.pdbx_strand_id
1 'polypeptide(L)'
;MSDETRTIPAGQFREQCLRLMDEVNATGARLIVTKHGRPVAALVPVSEQGATGIVGWCERLRIHDDLSEPAVPADDWSVVSDPASILGT
;
A
#
# COMPACT_ATOMS: atom_id res chain seq x y z
N MET A 1 14.16 4.73 -13.66
CA MET A 1 14.33 4.38 -12.24
C MET A 1 15.05 3.05 -12.21
N SER A 2 16.30 3.04 -11.79
CA SER A 2 17.19 1.87 -11.89
C SER A 2 16.73 0.78 -10.94
N ASP A 3 15.95 -0.18 -11.44
CA ASP A 3 15.64 -1.43 -10.73
C ASP A 3 16.87 -2.34 -10.88
N GLU A 4 17.97 -1.98 -10.21
CA GLU A 4 19.14 -2.83 -10.14
C GLU A 4 18.85 -3.93 -9.11
N THR A 5 18.54 -5.13 -9.64
CA THR A 5 18.23 -6.30 -8.82
C THR A 5 19.48 -7.16 -8.65
N ARG A 6 19.98 -7.26 -7.41
CA ARG A 6 21.12 -8.11 -7.02
C ARG A 6 20.65 -9.36 -6.30
N THR A 7 21.31 -10.51 -6.51
CA THR A 7 20.91 -11.80 -5.89
C THR A 7 22.02 -12.35 -5.00
N ILE A 8 21.68 -12.80 -3.79
CA ILE A 8 22.62 -13.41 -2.83
C ILE A 8 22.08 -14.71 -2.20
N PRO A 9 22.95 -15.63 -1.72
CA PRO A 9 22.53 -16.79 -0.94
C PRO A 9 22.10 -16.43 0.49
N ALA A 10 21.22 -17.25 1.09
CA ALA A 10 20.71 -17.07 2.44
C ALA A 10 21.79 -17.12 3.53
N GLY A 11 22.88 -17.86 3.31
CA GLY A 11 24.03 -17.86 4.22
C GLY A 11 24.68 -16.48 4.31
N GLN A 12 24.95 -15.85 3.17
CA GLN A 12 25.50 -14.50 3.09
C GLN A 12 24.53 -13.46 3.67
N PHE A 13 23.23 -13.62 3.40
CA PHE A 13 22.21 -12.77 4.00
C PHE A 13 22.20 -12.85 5.53
N ARG A 14 22.27 -14.07 6.10
CA ARG A 14 22.28 -14.28 7.55
C ARG A 14 23.47 -13.58 8.23
N GLU A 15 24.63 -13.58 7.60
CA GLU A 15 25.86 -12.98 8.15
C GLU A 15 25.88 -11.45 8.04
N GLN A 16 25.21 -10.88 7.03
CA GLN A 16 25.34 -9.46 6.66
C GLN A 16 24.00 -8.70 6.71
N CYS A 17 23.01 -9.29 7.38
CA CYS A 17 21.61 -8.88 7.34
C CYS A 17 21.41 -7.37 7.55
N LEU A 18 21.91 -6.82 8.66
CA LEU A 18 21.74 -5.40 9.00
C LEU A 18 22.43 -4.48 7.99
N ARG A 19 23.69 -4.78 7.63
CA ARG A 19 24.44 -4.00 6.63
C ARG A 19 23.71 -3.95 5.28
N LEU A 20 23.13 -5.07 4.86
CA LEU A 20 22.39 -5.17 3.60
C LEU A 20 21.06 -4.41 3.64
N MET A 21 20.38 -4.35 4.79
CA MET A 21 19.19 -3.51 4.97
C MET A 21 19.54 -2.03 4.79
N ASP A 22 20.62 -1.57 5.43
CA ASP A 22 21.09 -0.19 5.30
C ASP A 22 21.47 0.15 3.86
N GLU A 23 22.20 -0.75 3.19
CA GLU A 23 22.60 -0.59 1.79
C GLU A 23 21.40 -0.50 0.85
N VAL A 24 20.42 -1.40 1.01
CA VAL A 24 19.17 -1.38 0.22
C VAL A 24 18.41 -0.08 0.47
N ASN A 25 18.34 0.39 1.71
CA ASN A 25 17.67 1.64 2.06
C ASN A 25 18.38 2.87 1.47
N ALA A 26 19.71 2.90 1.51
CA ALA A 26 20.51 4.02 1.02
C ALA A 26 20.56 4.10 -0.52
N THR A 27 20.63 2.95 -1.19
CA THR A 27 20.81 2.88 -2.65
C THR A 27 19.50 2.78 -3.42
N GLY A 28 18.44 2.30 -2.78
CA GLY A 28 17.20 1.93 -3.44
C GLY A 28 17.28 0.64 -4.27
N ALA A 29 18.44 -0.03 -4.30
CA ALA A 29 18.65 -1.24 -5.08
C ALA A 29 17.93 -2.45 -4.45
N ARG A 30 17.32 -3.28 -5.29
CA ARG A 30 16.59 -4.47 -4.83
C ARG A 30 17.55 -5.63 -4.61
N LEU A 31 17.35 -6.38 -3.52
CA LEU A 31 18.16 -7.56 -3.20
C LEU A 31 17.29 -8.81 -3.06
N ILE A 32 17.56 -9.85 -3.85
CA ILE A 32 16.91 -11.17 -3.76
C ILE A 32 17.76 -12.12 -2.94
N VAL A 33 17.15 -12.77 -1.96
CA VAL A 33 17.77 -13.82 -1.15
C VAL A 33 17.34 -15.18 -1.67
N THR A 34 18.30 -16.05 -1.94
CA THR A 34 18.08 -17.41 -2.43
C THR A 34 18.45 -18.47 -1.39
N LYS A 35 17.73 -19.60 -1.40
CA LYS A 35 18.07 -20.78 -0.62
C LYS A 35 18.09 -21.98 -1.56
N HIS A 36 19.22 -22.69 -1.62
CA HIS A 36 19.46 -23.79 -2.57
C HIS A 36 19.19 -23.38 -4.03
N GLY A 37 19.64 -22.18 -4.43
CA GLY A 37 19.47 -21.65 -5.79
C GLY A 37 18.06 -21.14 -6.12
N ARG A 38 17.10 -21.23 -5.18
CA ARG A 38 15.73 -20.76 -5.38
C ARG A 38 15.50 -19.43 -4.65
N PRO A 39 14.92 -18.40 -5.28
CA PRO A 39 14.51 -17.18 -4.59
C PRO A 39 13.51 -17.48 -3.47
N VAL A 40 13.74 -16.93 -2.27
CA VAL A 40 12.88 -17.16 -1.09
C VAL A 40 12.49 -15.88 -0.36
N ALA A 41 13.24 -14.78 -0.51
CA ALA A 41 12.90 -13.49 0.06
C ALA A 41 13.47 -12.37 -0.79
N ALA A 42 13.00 -11.14 -0.59
CA ALA A 42 13.53 -9.93 -1.20
C ALA A 42 13.61 -8.81 -0.16
N LEU A 43 14.71 -8.06 -0.17
CA LEU A 43 14.81 -6.76 0.47
C LEU A 43 14.56 -5.69 -0.59
N VAL A 44 13.66 -4.78 -0.26
CA VAL A 44 13.35 -3.59 -1.04
C VAL A 44 13.50 -2.39 -0.12
N PRO A 45 13.91 -1.22 -0.65
CA PRO A 45 13.91 0.00 0.16
C PRO A 45 12.50 0.22 0.70
N VAL A 46 12.41 0.60 1.97
CA VAL A 46 11.15 1.11 2.49
C VAL A 46 10.94 2.44 1.81
N SER A 47 9.96 2.54 0.93
CA SER A 47 9.54 3.86 0.45
C SER A 47 9.07 4.63 1.66
N GLU A 48 9.73 5.74 1.98
CA GLU A 48 9.04 6.82 2.67
C GLU A 48 7.94 7.31 1.72
N GLN A 49 6.82 6.58 1.69
CA GLN A 49 5.53 7.18 1.52
C GLN A 49 5.32 8.01 2.78
N GLY A 50 6.13 9.06 2.92
CA GLY A 50 5.78 10.17 3.76
C GLY A 50 4.38 10.53 3.32
N ALA A 51 3.52 10.71 4.31
CA ALA A 51 2.37 11.59 4.18
C ALA A 51 2.90 12.98 3.74
N THR A 52 3.26 13.09 2.46
CA THR A 52 3.45 14.32 1.71
C THR A 52 2.15 14.69 1.00
N GLY A 53 1.10 13.91 1.22
CA GLY A 53 -0.27 14.27 0.90
C GLY A 53 -0.86 15.16 1.99
N ILE A 54 -1.58 16.18 1.55
CA ILE A 54 -2.54 16.93 2.37
C ILE A 54 -3.38 15.95 3.19
N VAL A 55 -3.73 16.27 4.44
CA VAL A 55 -4.65 15.46 5.25
C VAL A 55 -5.92 15.18 4.43
N GLY A 56 -6.19 13.90 4.13
CA GLY A 56 -7.28 13.48 3.24
C GLY A 56 -6.84 13.02 1.84
N TRP A 57 -5.56 13.12 1.49
CA TRP A 57 -5.03 12.60 0.22
C TRP A 57 -4.77 11.10 0.31
N CYS A 58 -5.51 10.33 -0.49
CA CYS A 58 -5.32 8.89 -0.64
C CYS A 58 -4.52 8.62 -1.93
N GLU A 59 -3.28 8.12 -1.81
CA GLU A 59 -2.46 7.77 -2.98
C GLU A 59 -3.08 6.67 -3.84
N ARG A 60 -3.93 5.81 -3.24
CA ARG A 60 -4.57 4.70 -3.94
C ARG A 60 -5.93 4.38 -3.34
N LEU A 61 -6.98 4.78 -4.04
CA LEU A 61 -8.36 4.37 -3.77
C LEU A 61 -8.69 3.09 -4.55
N ARG A 62 -9.28 2.10 -3.89
CA ARG A 62 -9.90 0.95 -4.57
C ARG A 62 -11.39 0.96 -4.28
N ILE A 63 -12.18 0.94 -5.34
CA ILE A 63 -13.63 0.79 -5.28
C ILE A 63 -13.90 -0.72 -5.24
N HIS A 64 -14.49 -1.19 -4.15
CA HIS A 64 -14.80 -2.60 -3.94
C HIS A 64 -16.23 -2.97 -4.34
N ASP A 65 -17.09 -1.97 -4.57
CA ASP A 65 -18.52 -2.14 -4.79
C ASP A 65 -19.09 -1.04 -5.71
N ASP A 66 -20.35 -1.14 -6.13
CA ASP A 66 -21.01 -0.08 -6.89
C ASP A 66 -21.26 1.14 -5.99
N LEU A 67 -20.71 2.30 -6.39
CA LEU A 67 -20.89 3.57 -5.68
C LEU A 67 -22.14 4.32 -6.12
N SER A 68 -22.82 3.85 -7.17
CA SER A 68 -24.06 4.45 -7.66
C SER A 68 -25.26 4.03 -6.81
N GLU A 69 -25.13 2.93 -6.08
CA GLU A 69 -26.15 2.47 -5.14
C GLU A 69 -26.08 3.24 -3.82
N PRO A 70 -27.24 3.53 -3.21
CA PRO A 70 -27.28 4.22 -1.94
C PRO A 70 -26.64 3.35 -0.84
N ALA A 71 -25.90 3.98 0.07
CA ALA A 71 -25.21 3.30 1.17
C ALA A 71 -26.16 2.55 2.15
N VAL A 72 -27.46 2.88 2.11
CA VAL A 72 -28.54 2.23 2.85
C VAL A 72 -29.77 2.10 1.96
N PRO A 73 -30.66 1.10 2.19
CA PRO A 73 -31.90 0.93 1.44
C PRO A 73 -32.75 2.20 1.41
N ALA A 74 -33.49 2.43 0.31
CA ALA A 74 -34.31 3.64 0.13
C ALA A 74 -35.32 3.89 1.27
N ASP A 75 -35.83 2.84 1.89
CA ASP A 75 -36.81 2.94 3.00
C ASP A 75 -36.19 3.51 4.29
N ASP A 76 -34.86 3.44 4.44
CA ASP A 76 -34.13 4.05 5.57
C ASP A 76 -33.90 5.56 5.36
N TRP A 77 -34.24 6.11 4.19
CA TRP A 77 -34.10 7.54 3.93
C TRP A 77 -35.29 8.29 4.54
N SER A 78 -35.02 9.15 5.52
CA SER A 78 -36.03 10.00 6.16
C SER A 78 -36.83 10.85 5.16
N VAL A 79 -36.20 11.22 4.04
CA VAL A 79 -36.78 11.98 2.93
C VAL A 79 -37.93 11.25 2.23
N VAL A 80 -37.88 9.91 2.18
CA VAL A 80 -38.96 9.10 1.58
C VAL A 80 -40.17 9.03 2.50
N SER A 81 -39.94 9.08 3.81
CA SER A 81 -41.00 9.02 4.83
C SER A 81 -41.64 10.38 5.13
N ASP A 82 -40.86 11.46 5.04
CA ASP A 82 -41.31 12.84 5.28
C ASP A 82 -40.69 13.79 4.24
N PRO A 83 -41.33 13.94 3.06
CA PRO A 83 -40.82 14.80 2.00
C PRO A 83 -40.87 16.30 2.36
N ALA A 84 -41.64 16.70 3.39
CA ALA A 84 -41.67 18.08 3.88
C ALA A 84 -40.40 18.45 4.67
N SER A 85 -39.68 17.45 5.21
CA SER A 85 -38.41 17.62 5.92
C SER A 85 -37.30 18.26 5.06
N ILE A 86 -37.38 18.11 3.73
CA ILE A 86 -36.38 18.63 2.78
C ILE A 86 -36.38 20.17 2.74
N LEU A 87 -37.54 20.80 2.92
CA LEU A 87 -37.72 22.23 2.65
C LEU A 87 -37.54 23.12 3.89
N GLY A 88 -37.21 22.56 5.06
CA GLY A 88 -36.83 23.31 6.25
C GLY A 88 -37.74 24.50 6.59
N THR A 89 -39.05 24.37 6.36
CA THR A 89 -40.08 25.36 6.69
C THR A 89 -40.81 24.92 7.95
#